data_AF-A0A7C3VB30-F1
#
_entry.id   AF-A0A7C3VB30-F1
#
_cell.length_a   1.000
_cell.length_b   1.000
_cell.length_c   1.000
_cell.angle_alpha   90.00
_cell.angle_beta   90.00
_cell.angle_gamma   90.00
#
_symmetry.space_group_name_H-M   'P 1'
#
loop_
_entity.id
_entity.type
_entity.pdbx_description
1 polymer ?
#
loop_
_entity_poly.entity_id
_entity_poly.type
_entity_poly.pdbx_seq_one_letter_code
_entity_poly.pdbx_strand_id
1 'polypeptide(L)'
;ITMDILRPLKMKREELEACLYHHERPSGKGYPEGLKGDEIPLMAKILAVADSLSAMISERPYRKKMEINEAIRELKRNVGEQFDRKVVDALLVVLQDSTDVHTL
;
A
#
# COMPACT_ATOMS: atom_id res chain seq x y z
N ILE A 1 3.12 16.04 -13.03
CA ILE A 1 1.68 16.21 -12.72
C ILE A 1 1.42 16.11 -11.21
N THR A 2 1.48 14.92 -10.57
CA THR A 2 1.15 14.79 -9.12
C THR A 2 1.89 15.80 -8.25
N MET A 3 3.22 15.88 -8.39
CA MET A 3 4.03 16.82 -7.61
C MET A 3 3.73 18.29 -7.92
N ASP A 4 3.33 18.62 -9.14
CA ASP A 4 3.01 19.99 -9.52
C ASP A 4 1.68 20.45 -8.89
N ILE A 5 0.74 19.52 -8.70
CA ILE A 5 -0.54 19.76 -8.03
C ILE A 5 -0.35 19.86 -6.52
N LEU A 6 0.49 19.01 -5.91
CA LEU A 6 0.63 18.94 -4.46
C LEU A 6 1.57 20.02 -3.87
N ARG A 7 2.56 20.50 -4.63
CA ARG A 7 3.56 21.48 -4.15
C ARG A 7 2.99 22.73 -3.46
N PRO A 8 1.88 23.34 -3.93
CA PRO A 8 1.29 24.50 -3.26
C PRO A 8 0.63 24.21 -1.91
N LEU A 9 0.31 22.94 -1.62
CA LEU A 9 -0.46 22.56 -0.43
C LEU A 9 0.37 22.52 0.86
N LYS A 10 1.68 22.84 0.79
CA LYS A 10 2.61 22.87 1.93
C LYS A 10 2.62 21.57 2.75
N MET A 11 2.42 20.44 2.08
CA MET A 11 2.49 19.11 2.67
C MET A 11 3.90 18.81 3.18
N LYS A 12 3.99 17.93 4.19
CA LYS A 12 5.28 17.44 4.67
C LYS A 12 5.95 16.60 3.58
N ARG A 13 7.29 16.55 3.62
CA ARG A 13 8.09 15.76 2.68
C ARG A 13 7.64 14.29 2.62
N GLU A 14 7.40 13.68 3.78
CA GLU A 14 7.00 12.27 3.91
C GLU A 14 5.66 11.98 3.22
N GLU A 15 4.72 12.92 3.29
CA GLU A 15 3.40 12.80 2.66
C GLU A 15 3.52 12.92 1.14
N LEU A 16 4.36 13.85 0.67
CA LEU A 16 4.66 14.01 -0.76
C LEU A 16 5.36 12.76 -1.32
N GLU A 17 6.35 12.24 -0.60
CA GLU A 17 7.08 11.02 -0.97
C GLU A 17 6.14 9.80 -0.98
N ALA A 18 5.19 9.70 -0.04
CA ALA A 18 4.18 8.65 -0.07
C ALA A 18 3.33 8.74 -1.34
N CYS A 19 2.81 9.93 -1.67
CA CYS A 19 2.04 10.13 -2.90
C CYS A 19 2.85 9.84 -4.16
N LEU A 20 4.14 10.22 -4.19
CA LEU A 20 5.00 10.05 -5.36
C LEU A 20 5.41 8.58 -5.57
N TYR A 21 5.75 7.87 -4.48
CA TYR A 21 6.44 6.58 -4.55
C TYR A 21 5.59 5.38 -4.14
N HIS A 22 4.31 5.52 -3.77
CA HIS A 22 3.48 4.35 -3.38
C HIS A 22 3.22 3.33 -4.50
N HIS A 23 3.60 3.63 -5.74
CA HIS A 23 3.59 2.67 -6.85
C HIS A 23 4.97 2.02 -7.11
N GLU A 24 5.99 2.41 -6.35
CA GLU A 24 7.25 1.69 -6.31
C GLU A 24 7.07 0.31 -5.71
N ARG A 25 7.91 -0.64 -6.15
CA ARG A 25 7.82 -2.04 -5.76
C ARG A 25 9.16 -2.50 -5.24
N PRO A 26 9.24 -3.28 -4.15
CA PRO A 26 10.53 -3.75 -3.62
C PRO A 26 11.40 -4.47 -4.65
N SER A 27 10.82 -5.10 -5.68
CA SER A 27 11.55 -5.71 -6.81
C SER A 27 12.22 -4.72 -7.76
N GLY A 28 11.87 -3.43 -7.70
CA GLY A 28 12.32 -2.38 -8.62
C GLY A 28 11.55 -2.36 -9.95
N LYS A 29 10.47 -3.15 -10.08
CA LYS A 29 9.58 -3.11 -11.26
C LYS A 29 8.46 -2.07 -11.14
N GLY A 30 8.54 -1.21 -10.12
CA GLY A 30 7.61 -0.11 -9.87
C GLY A 30 7.97 1.13 -10.67
N TYR A 31 7.26 2.21 -10.38
CA TYR A 31 7.45 3.53 -10.97
C TYR A 31 7.19 4.60 -9.90
N PRO A 32 7.69 5.84 -10.06
CA PRO A 32 8.31 6.44 -11.26
C PRO A 32 9.82 6.21 -11.46
N GLU A 33 10.57 5.90 -10.42
CA GLU A 33 12.05 5.87 -10.42
C GLU A 33 12.62 4.44 -10.38
N GLY A 34 11.79 3.44 -10.07
CA GLY A 34 12.23 2.04 -10.00
C GLY A 34 13.03 1.72 -8.74
N LEU A 35 12.71 2.43 -7.64
CA LEU A 35 13.32 2.26 -6.33
C LEU A 35 13.14 0.81 -5.83
N LYS A 36 14.14 0.28 -5.12
CA LYS A 36 14.17 -1.12 -4.63
C LYS A 36 14.24 -1.19 -3.13
N GLY A 37 13.59 -2.21 -2.56
CA GLY A 37 13.71 -2.56 -1.14
C GLY A 37 13.64 -1.34 -0.22
N ASP A 38 14.76 -1.02 0.43
CA ASP A 38 14.88 0.05 1.43
C ASP A 38 15.05 1.47 0.85
N GLU A 39 15.20 1.61 -0.47
CA GLU A 39 15.18 2.92 -1.14
C GLU A 39 13.78 3.53 -1.14
N ILE A 40 12.73 2.70 -1.04
CA ILE A 40 11.34 3.16 -1.02
C ILE A 40 11.03 3.71 0.39
N PRO A 41 10.55 4.96 0.51
CA PRO A 41 10.16 5.54 1.79
C PRO A 41 9.12 4.70 2.52
N LEU A 42 9.25 4.56 3.84
CA LEU A 42 8.35 3.73 4.65
C LEU A 42 6.87 4.10 4.47
N MET A 43 6.56 5.40 4.44
CA MET A 43 5.18 5.87 4.29
C MET A 43 4.60 5.53 2.91
N ALA A 44 5.43 5.48 1.86
CA ALA A 44 5.04 4.99 0.54
C ALA A 44 4.75 3.49 0.56
N LYS A 45 5.58 2.68 1.22
CA LYS A 45 5.36 1.24 1.40
C LYS A 45 4.04 0.95 2.15
N ILE A 46 3.76 1.72 3.20
CA ILE A 46 2.50 1.63 3.97
C ILE A 46 1.32 1.98 3.08
N LEU A 47 1.39 3.10 2.36
CA LEU A 47 0.31 3.54 1.48
C LEU A 47 0.05 2.54 0.35
N ALA A 48 1.09 1.93 -0.23
CA ALA A 48 0.96 0.91 -1.27
C ALA A 48 0.15 -0.31 -0.82
N VAL A 49 0.41 -0.79 0.40
CA VAL A 49 -0.31 -1.93 0.99
C VAL A 49 -1.76 -1.53 1.33
N ALA A 50 -1.97 -0.36 1.93
CA ALA A 50 -3.30 0.14 2.28
C ALA A 50 -4.19 0.39 1.05
N ASP A 51 -3.65 1.04 0.01
CA ASP A 51 -4.34 1.29 -1.26
C ASP A 51 -4.72 -0.03 -1.94
N SER A 52 -3.79 -0.98 -2.00
CA SER A 52 -4.05 -2.30 -2.58
C SER A 52 -5.13 -3.07 -1.82
N LEU A 53 -5.08 -3.08 -0.48
CA LEU A 53 -6.11 -3.73 0.33
C LEU A 53 -7.48 -3.11 0.08
N SER A 54 -7.58 -1.79 0.17
CA SER A 54 -8.82 -1.04 -0.07
C SER A 54 -9.37 -1.33 -1.46
N ALA A 55 -8.52 -1.30 -2.49
CA ALA A 55 -8.89 -1.62 -3.86
C ALA A 55 -9.39 -3.06 -4.01
N MET A 56 -8.80 -4.01 -3.27
CA MET A 56 -9.18 -5.41 -3.31
C MET A 56 -10.55 -5.69 -2.67
N ILE A 57 -10.86 -5.06 -1.54
CA ILE A 57 -12.11 -5.31 -0.78
C ILE A 57 -13.26 -4.35 -1.13
N SER A 58 -13.00 -3.34 -1.95
CA SER A 58 -14.03 -2.42 -2.45
C SER A 58 -14.75 -2.98 -3.68
N GLU A 59 -16.06 -2.72 -3.77
CA GLU A 59 -16.85 -2.98 -4.96
C GLU A 59 -16.46 -1.99 -6.08
N ARG A 60 -16.23 -2.48 -7.29
CA ARG A 60 -15.90 -1.63 -8.46
C ARG A 60 -16.78 -2.03 -9.65
N PRO A 61 -17.14 -1.11 -10.56
CA PRO A 61 -18.05 -1.39 -11.68
C PRO A 61 -17.66 -2.62 -12.53
N TYR A 62 -16.37 -2.94 -12.59
CA TYR A 62 -15.81 -4.00 -13.43
C TYR A 62 -15.35 -5.25 -12.66
N ARG A 63 -15.49 -5.27 -11.34
CA ARG A 63 -14.98 -6.38 -10.51
C ARG A 63 -15.72 -6.47 -9.18
N LYS A 64 -16.16 -7.68 -8.83
CA LYS A 64 -16.65 -7.96 -7.47
C LYS A 64 -15.54 -7.75 -6.44
N LYS A 65 -15.92 -7.30 -5.25
CA LYS A 65 -14.99 -7.22 -4.11
C LYS A 65 -14.46 -8.60 -3.74
N MET A 66 -13.21 -8.66 -3.30
CA MET A 66 -12.62 -9.85 -2.70
C MET A 66 -13.01 -9.89 -1.22
N GLU A 67 -13.16 -11.10 -0.67
CA GLU A 67 -13.25 -11.27 0.77
C GLU A 67 -11.92 -10.90 1.44
N ILE A 68 -11.97 -10.40 2.67
CA ILE A 68 -10.77 -9.90 3.38
C ILE A 68 -9.66 -10.96 3.46
N ASN A 69 -10.03 -12.22 3.70
CA ASN A 69 -9.11 -13.34 3.75
C ASN A 69 -8.45 -13.66 2.40
N GLU A 70 -9.14 -13.39 1.30
CA GLU A 70 -8.58 -13.52 -0.05
C GLU A 70 -7.59 -12.39 -0.34
N ALA A 71 -7.95 -11.15 0.00
CA ALA A 71 -7.06 -10.00 -0.12
C ALA A 71 -5.77 -10.18 0.71
N ILE A 72 -5.88 -10.73 1.93
CA ILE A 72 -4.73 -11.08 2.76
C ILE A 72 -3.82 -12.12 2.07
N ARG A 73 -4.39 -13.15 1.44
CA ARG A 73 -3.60 -14.14 0.69
C ARG A 73 -2.89 -13.50 -0.49
N GLU A 74 -3.54 -12.57 -1.19
CA GLU A 74 -2.94 -11.81 -2.28
C GLU A 74 -1.75 -10.98 -1.81
N LEU A 75 -1.89 -10.22 -0.72
CA LEU A 75 -0.81 -9.43 -0.14
C LEU A 75 0.38 -10.32 0.21
N LYS A 76 0.15 -11.43 0.93
CA LYS A 76 1.20 -12.39 1.30
C LYS A 76 1.91 -12.98 0.09
N ARG A 77 1.18 -13.33 -0.97
CA ARG A 77 1.75 -13.92 -2.19
C ARG A 77 2.70 -12.96 -2.92
N ASN A 78 2.44 -11.66 -2.85
CA ASN A 78 3.22 -10.63 -3.55
C ASN A 78 4.26 -9.94 -2.66
N VAL A 79 4.56 -10.46 -1.47
CA VAL A 79 5.66 -9.95 -0.63
C VAL A 79 7.00 -10.12 -1.35
N GLY A 80 7.86 -9.11 -1.25
CA GLY A 80 9.19 -9.07 -1.88
C GLY A 80 9.15 -8.70 -3.37
N GLU A 81 8.04 -9.00 -4.07
CA GLU A 81 7.82 -8.52 -5.43
C GLU A 81 7.15 -7.14 -5.43
N GLN A 82 5.94 -7.04 -4.88
CA GLN A 82 5.15 -5.80 -4.88
C GLN A 82 5.09 -5.12 -3.50
N PHE A 83 5.13 -5.91 -2.42
CA PHE A 83 4.93 -5.37 -1.07
C PHE A 83 6.11 -5.65 -0.16
N ASP A 84 6.39 -4.70 0.73
CA ASP A 84 7.39 -4.87 1.77
C ASP A 84 6.87 -5.83 2.86
N ARG A 85 7.73 -6.79 3.25
CA ARG A 85 7.39 -7.81 4.25
C ARG A 85 6.97 -7.22 5.58
N LYS A 86 7.69 -6.21 6.08
CA LYS A 86 7.46 -5.63 7.41
C LYS A 86 6.10 -4.92 7.45
N VAL A 87 5.73 -4.27 6.35
CA VAL A 87 4.44 -3.57 6.24
C VAL A 87 3.28 -4.56 6.16
N VAL A 88 3.40 -5.62 5.34
CA VAL A 88 2.37 -6.66 5.28
C VAL A 88 2.20 -7.34 6.64
N ASP A 89 3.29 -7.71 7.30
CA ASP A 89 3.23 -8.32 8.64
C ASP A 89 2.56 -7.39 9.66
N ALA A 90 2.89 -6.09 9.66
CA ALA A 90 2.28 -5.11 10.55
C ALA A 90 0.76 -4.96 10.29
N LEU A 91 0.33 -4.94 9.03
CA LEU A 91 -1.10 -4.93 8.70
C LEU A 91 -1.82 -6.16 9.27
N LEU A 92 -1.20 -7.35 9.18
CA LEU A 92 -1.82 -8.58 9.67
C LEU A 92 -2.00 -8.58 11.19
N VAL A 93 -1.04 -8.03 11.94
CA VAL A 93 -1.17 -7.83 13.38
C VAL A 93 -2.37 -6.94 13.68
N VAL A 94 -2.48 -5.78 13.01
CA VAL A 94 -3.60 -4.85 13.21
C VAL A 94 -4.95 -5.51 12.89
N LEU A 95 -5.03 -6.31 11.81
CA LEU A 95 -6.26 -7.01 11.44
C LEU A 95 -6.63 -8.13 12.42
N GLN A 96 -5.65 -8.81 13.01
CA GLN A 96 -5.88 -9.80 14.06
C GLN A 96 -6.44 -9.14 15.31
N ASP A 97 -5.82 -8.05 15.76
CA ASP A 97 -6.27 -7.27 16.93
C ASP A 97 -7.67 -6.66 16.71
N SER A 98 -7.99 -6.28 15.47
CA SER A 98 -9.31 -5.73 15.10
C SER A 98 -10.41 -6.79 15.06
N THR A 99 -10.06 -8.07 14.99
CA THR A 99 -11.05 -9.16 15.03
C THR A 99 -11.60 -9.36 16.46
N ASP A 100 -10.92 -8.80 17.47
CA ASP A 100 -11.36 -8.79 18.87
C ASP A 100 -12.19 -7.54 19.26
N VAL A 101 -12.36 -6.56 18.36
CA VAL A 101 -13.13 -5.33 18.65
C VAL A 101 -14.07 -5.00 17.47
N HIS A 102 -15.31 -5.51 17.57
CA HIS A 102 -16.51 -5.17 16.78
C HIS A 102 -16.33 -4.53 15.39
N THR A 103 -16.71 -5.32 14.38
CA THR A 103 -17.58 -4.98 13.25
C THR A 103 -17.65 -3.49 12.85
N LEU A 104 -17.00 -3.15 11.73
CA LEU A 104 -17.42 -2.02 10.89
C LEU A 104 -18.74 -2.35 10.18
#